data_AF-A0A662GSL3-F1
#
_entry.id   AF-A0A662GSL3-F1
#
_cell.length_a   1.000
_cell.length_b   1.000
_cell.length_c   1.000
_cell.angle_alpha   90.00
_cell.angle_beta   90.00
_cell.angle_gamma   90.00
#
_symmetry.space_group_name_H-M   'P 1'
#
loop_
_entity.id
_entity.type
_entity.pdbx_description
1 polymer ?
#
loop_
_entity_poly.entity_id
_entity_poly.type
_entity_poly.pdbx_seq_one_letter_code
_entity_poly.pdbx_strand_id
1 'polypeptide(L)' 'MGNFIMSSRRLRLFYVDRAVFADAWRIFNMYAESRLSFTNATSIALMRRHGIDYIVSFDRHFDCIVPRIS' A
#
# COMPACT_ATOMS: atom_id res chain seq x y z
N MET A 1 -10.17 13.39 -16.33
CA MET A 1 -9.59 12.13 -15.84
C MET A 1 -9.51 12.05 -14.31
N GLY A 2 -8.96 13.05 -13.59
CA GLY A 2 -8.82 12.98 -12.13
C GLY A 2 -10.11 12.71 -11.33
N ASN A 3 -11.24 13.32 -11.73
CA ASN A 3 -12.51 13.15 -11.02
C ASN A 3 -13.10 11.74 -11.12
N PHE A 4 -12.68 10.92 -12.11
CA PHE A 4 -13.25 9.58 -12.32
C PHE A 4 -12.93 8.65 -11.14
N ILE A 5 -11.70 8.70 -10.63
CA ILE A 5 -11.29 7.88 -9.50
C ILE A 5 -12.04 8.32 -8.24
N MET A 6 -12.21 9.63 -8.05
CA MET A 6 -12.85 10.19 -6.86
C MET A 6 -14.38 9.99 -6.83
N SER A 7 -15.03 9.89 -7.99
CA SER A 7 -16.49 9.69 -8.09
C SER A 7 -16.90 8.23 -8.32
N SER A 8 -15.94 7.32 -8.49
CA SER A 8 -16.22 5.92 -8.79
C SER A 8 -16.92 5.21 -7.63
N ARG A 9 -18.09 4.60 -7.92
CA ARG A 9 -18.79 3.70 -6.98
C ARG A 9 -18.16 2.31 -6.90
N ARG A 10 -17.18 2.01 -7.77
CA ARG A 10 -16.49 0.71 -7.85
C ARG A 10 -15.13 0.72 -7.15
N LEU A 11 -14.62 1.89 -6.77
CA LEU A 11 -13.35 2.04 -6.07
C LEU A 11 -13.62 2.53 -4.65
N ARG A 12 -12.86 1.99 -3.69
CA ARG A 12 -12.80 2.53 -2.34
C ARG A 12 -11.45 3.23 -2.17
N LEU A 13 -11.48 4.50 -1.80
CA LEU A 13 -10.29 5.26 -1.49
C LEU A 13 -9.97 5.11 0.00
N PHE A 14 -8.76 4.65 0.31
CA PHE A 14 -8.25 4.62 1.67
C PHE A 14 -7.36 5.84 1.90
N TYR A 15 -7.62 6.54 3.00
CA TYR A 15 -6.82 7.68 3.43
C TYR A 15 -5.78 7.24 4.45
N VAL A 16 -4.59 7.80 4.35
CA VAL A 16 -3.51 7.56 5.30
C VAL A 16 -3.75 8.46 6.51
N ASP A 17 -4.37 7.90 7.54
CA ASP A 17 -4.48 8.58 8.83
C ASP A 17 -3.19 8.46 9.64
N ARG A 18 -3.17 9.04 10.85
CA ARG A 18 -2.00 9.01 11.75
C ARG A 18 -1.59 7.59 12.14
N ALA A 19 -2.55 6.68 12.32
CA ALA A 19 -2.28 5.32 12.74
C ALA A 19 -1.70 4.49 11.58
N VAL A 20 -2.25 4.65 10.37
CA VAL A 20 -1.70 4.08 9.14
C VAL A 20 -0.28 4.60 8.89
N PHE A 21 -0.06 5.91 9.06
CA PHE A 21 1.26 6.51 8.88
C PHE A 21 2.29 5.92 9.85
N ALA A 22 1.94 5.77 11.12
CA ALA A 22 2.82 5.17 12.12
C ALA A 22 3.18 3.71 11.78
N ASP A 23 2.21 2.92 11.32
CA ASP A 23 2.46 1.55 10.86
C ASP A 23 3.34 1.51 9.62
N ALA A 24 3.08 2.39 8.65
CA ALA A 24 3.88 2.53 7.45
C ALA A 24 5.33 2.90 7.80
N TRP A 25 5.52 3.80 8.77
CA TRP A 25 6.85 4.19 9.24
C TRP A 25 7.59 3.00 9.86
N ARG A 26 6.92 2.21 10.69
CA ARG A 26 7.51 0.98 11.25
C ARG A 26 7.88 -0.01 10.14
N ILE A 27 7.02 -0.22 9.16
CA ILE A 27 7.30 -1.10 8.00
C ILE A 27 8.49 -0.58 7.21
N PHE A 28 8.50 0.71 6.87
CA PHE A 28 9.57 1.34 6.11
C PHE A 28 10.94 1.15 6.79
N ASN A 29 11.02 1.33 8.11
CA ASN A 29 12.26 1.10 8.87
C ASN A 29 12.68 -0.37 8.93
N MET A 30 11.73 -1.32 9.01
CA MET A 30 12.06 -2.77 8.96
C MET A 30 12.69 -3.18 7.62
N TYR A 31 12.40 -2.46 6.54
CA TYR A 31 12.87 -2.73 5.18
C TYR A 31 13.88 -1.69 4.68
N ALA A 32 14.57 -1.00 5.59
CA ALA A 32 15.52 0.06 5.25
C ALA A 32 16.65 -0.46 4.32
N GLU A 33 17.13 -1.68 4.55
CA GLU A 33 18.17 -2.30 3.72
C GLU A 33 17.67 -2.72 2.34
N SER A 34 16.39 -3.09 2.20
CA SER A 34 15.81 -3.54 0.93
C SER A 34 15.28 -2.39 0.07
N ARG A 35 15.57 -1.12 0.44
CA ARG A 35 15.15 0.11 -0.26
C ARG A 35 13.64 0.20 -0.55
N LEU A 36 12.81 -0.36 0.34
CA LEU A 36 11.36 -0.26 0.19
C LEU A 36 10.96 1.22 0.22
N SER A 37 10.18 1.68 -0.76
CA SER A 37 9.67 3.06 -0.73
C SER A 37 8.66 3.24 0.41
N PHE A 38 8.58 4.45 0.97
CA PHE A 38 7.58 4.75 1.99
C PHE A 38 6.15 4.57 1.47
N THR A 39 5.91 4.85 0.18
CA THR A 39 4.62 4.58 -0.48
C THR A 39 4.28 3.10 -0.47
N ASN A 40 5.22 2.20 -0.78
CA ASN A 40 4.97 0.76 -0.75
C ASN A 40 4.71 0.28 0.69
N ALA A 41 5.46 0.78 1.67
CA ALA A 41 5.21 0.52 3.08
C ALA A 41 3.81 0.98 3.53
N THR A 42 3.35 2.12 3.02
CA THR A 42 2.00 2.65 3.27
C THR A 42 0.91 1.77 2.67
N SER A 43 1.10 1.29 1.43
CA SER A 43 0.19 0.32 0.80
C SER A 43 0.07 -0.95 1.65
N ILE A 44 1.20 -1.50 2.13
CA ILE A 44 1.21 -2.69 2.99
C ILE A 44 0.50 -2.44 4.33
N ALA A 45 0.69 -1.26 4.95
CA ALA A 45 0.01 -0.89 6.19
C ALA A 45 -1.52 -0.86 6.00
N LEU A 46 -2.00 -0.26 4.91
CA LEU A 46 -3.43 -0.24 4.56
C LEU A 46 -3.97 -1.64 4.29
N MET A 47 -3.23 -2.47 3.54
CA MET A 47 -3.62 -3.84 3.25
C MET A 47 -3.82 -4.66 4.53
N ARG A 48 -2.87 -4.58 5.47
CA ARG A 48 -2.96 -5.29 6.76
C ARG A 48 -4.16 -4.84 7.60
N ARG A 49 -4.45 -3.54 7.65
CA ARG A 49 -5.58 -2.98 8.41
C ARG A 49 -6.94 -3.36 7.83
N HIS A 50 -7.00 -3.61 6.53
CA HIS A 50 -8.25 -3.90 5.83
C HIS A 50 -8.41 -5.36 5.40
N GLY A 51 -7.47 -6.24 5.75
CA GLY A 51 -7.51 -7.66 5.36
C GLY A 51 -7.45 -7.86 3.85
N ILE A 52 -6.58 -7.11 3.17
CA ILE A 52 -6.38 -7.21 1.72
C ILE A 52 -5.13 -8.06 1.47
N ASP A 53 -5.30 -9.21 0.83
CA ASP A 53 -4.24 -10.22 0.70
C ASP A 53 -3.38 -10.07 -0.57
N TYR A 54 -3.89 -9.37 -1.58
CA TYR A 54 -3.27 -9.25 -2.90
C TYR A 54 -3.13 -7.80 -3.32
N ILE A 55 -2.04 -7.49 -4.02
CA ILE A 55 -1.83 -6.17 -4.63
C ILE A 55 -1.81 -6.28 -6.16
N VAL A 56 -2.51 -5.38 -6.83
CA VAL A 56 -2.37 -5.21 -8.29
C VAL A 56 -1.32 -4.13 -8.52
N SER A 57 -0.19 -4.47 -9.13
CA SER A 57 0.91 -3.53 -9.37
C SER A 57 1.83 -4.01 -10.49
N PHE A 58 2.44 -3.05 -11.20
CA PHE A 58 3.57 -3.32 -12.11
C PHE A 58 4.92 -3.31 -11.38
N ASP A 59 4.94 -2.82 -10.14
CA ASP A 59 6.15 -2.73 -9.32
C ASP A 59 6.51 -4.10 -8.70
N ARG A 60 7.62 -4.68 -9.15
CA ARG A 60 8.13 -5.96 -8.68
C ARG A 60 8.72 -5.91 -7.26
N HIS A 61 8.93 -4.73 -6.67
CA HIS A 61 9.39 -4.63 -5.28
C HIS A 61 8.39 -5.23 -4.27
N PHE A 62 7.13 -5.45 -4.67
CA PHE A 62 6.15 -6.14 -3.83
C PHE A 62 6.27 -7.67 -3.82
N ASP A 63 6.94 -8.29 -4.80
CA ASP A 63 6.95 -9.76 -4.98
C ASP A 63 7.50 -10.50 -3.75
N CYS A 64 8.41 -9.87 -2.99
CA CYS A 64 9.00 -10.44 -1.78
C CYS A 64 8.24 -10.08 -0.48
N ILE A 65 7.12 -9.36 -0.57
CA ILE A 65 6.42 -8.80 0.60
C ILE A 65 4.95 -9.20 0.64
N VAL A 66 4.26 -9.20 -0.50
CA VAL A 66 2.85 -9.55 -0.61
C VAL A 66 2.55 -10.12 -1.99
N PRO A 67 1.64 -11.12 -2.13
CA PRO A 67 1.27 -11.66 -3.43
C PRO A 67 0.79 -10.56 -4.41
N ARG A 68 1.48 -10.45 -5.55
CA ARG A 68 1.16 -9.47 -6.60
C ARG A 68 0.42 -10.14 -7.75
N ILE A 69 -0.66 -9.51 -8.17
CA ILE A 69 -1.38 -9.81 -9.41
C ILE A 69 -0.82 -8.87 -10.49
N SER A 70 -0.31 -9.46 -11.57
CA SER A 70 0.32 -8.78 -12.70
C SER A 70 -0.61 -8.62 -13.88
#